data_AF-A0A0P0DQH9-F1
#
_entry.id   AF-A0A0P0DQH9-F1
#
_cell.length_a   1.000
_cell.length_b   1.000
_cell.length_c   1.000
_cell.angle_alpha   90.00
_cell.angle_beta   90.00
_cell.angle_gamma   90.00
#
_symmetry.space_group_name_H-M   'P 1'
#
loop_
_entity.id
_entity.type
_entity.pdbx_description
1 polymer ?
#
loop_
_entity_poly.entity_id
_entity_poly.type
_entity_poly.pdbx_seq_one_letter_code
_entity_poly.pdbx_strand_id
1 'polypeptide(L)' 'MGKPRGLRTARKHRDHRRDQRWHDKDYKKAHLGTRYKANPFGVHLMQKESFLKKLV' A
#
# COMPACT_ATOMS: atom_id res chain seq x y z
N MET A 1 -12.06 -23.84 -8.34
CA MET A 1 -13.28 -23.29 -7.71
C MET A 1 -13.48 -21.84 -8.16
N GLY A 2 -14.58 -21.53 -8.84
CA GLY A 2 -14.83 -20.19 -9.42
C GLY A 2 -15.56 -19.22 -8.48
N LYS A 3 -15.77 -17.97 -8.94
CA LYS A 3 -16.55 -16.96 -8.21
C LYS A 3 -18.03 -17.40 -8.10
N PRO A 4 -18.69 -17.17 -6.95
CA PRO A 4 -20.11 -17.46 -6.80
C PRO A 4 -20.93 -16.52 -7.70
N ARG A 5 -22.11 -16.96 -8.16
CA ARG A 5 -22.89 -16.28 -9.21
C ARG A 5 -24.40 -16.17 -8.91
N GLY A 6 -24.77 -16.36 -7.64
CA GLY A 6 -26.15 -16.27 -7.18
C GLY A 6 -26.57 -14.84 -6.82
N LEU A 7 -27.87 -14.55 -6.87
CA LEU A 7 -28.41 -13.20 -6.58
C LEU A 7 -28.08 -12.69 -5.16
N ARG A 8 -27.85 -13.59 -4.19
CA ARG A 8 -27.56 -13.26 -2.79
C ARG A 8 -26.07 -13.36 -2.41
N THR A 9 -25.14 -13.31 -3.37
CA THR A 9 -23.69 -13.52 -3.12
C THR A 9 -22.89 -12.22 -2.97
N ALA A 10 -23.55 -11.06 -2.92
CA ALA A 10 -22.91 -9.74 -2.90
C ALA A 10 -21.86 -9.57 -1.78
N ARG A 11 -22.17 -10.02 -0.55
CA ARG A 11 -21.26 -9.94 0.60
C ARG A 11 -19.95 -10.69 0.32
N LYS A 12 -20.05 -11.91 -0.22
CA LYS A 12 -18.88 -12.75 -0.55
C LYS A 12 -17.98 -12.07 -1.58
N HIS A 13 -18.56 -11.42 -2.60
CA HIS A 13 -17.78 -10.68 -3.59
C HIS A 13 -17.05 -9.48 -3.00
N ARG A 14 -17.72 -8.72 -2.12
CA ARG A 14 -17.12 -7.57 -1.45
C ARG A 14 -15.94 -7.98 -0.59
N ASP A 15 -16.13 -8.98 0.25
CA ASP A 15 -15.12 -9.42 1.21
C ASP A 15 -13.94 -10.05 0.46
N HIS A 16 -14.19 -10.89 -0.54
CA HIS A 16 -13.14 -11.42 -1.41
C HIS A 16 -12.33 -10.31 -2.11
N ARG A 17 -12.99 -9.25 -2.59
CA ARG A 17 -12.28 -8.12 -3.21
C ARG A 17 -11.41 -7.36 -2.20
N ARG A 18 -11.85 -7.22 -0.95
CA ARG A 18 -11.06 -6.58 0.11
C ARG A 18 -9.80 -7.38 0.40
N ASP A 19 -9.93 -8.70 0.54
CA ASP A 19 -8.79 -9.58 0.78
C ASP A 19 -7.80 -9.54 -0.39
N GLN A 20 -8.31 -9.61 -1.62
CA GLN A 20 -7.48 -9.55 -2.82
C GLN A 20 -6.72 -8.23 -2.97
N ARG A 21 -7.32 -7.12 -2.52
CA ARG A 21 -6.68 -5.80 -2.59
C ARG A 21 -5.41 -5.72 -1.74
N TRP A 22 -5.32 -6.49 -0.65
CA TRP A 22 -4.12 -6.54 0.20
C TRP A 22 -2.95 -7.29 -0.45
N HIS A 23 -3.17 -8.06 -1.52
CA HIS A 23 -2.10 -8.69 -2.29
C HIS A 23 -1.42 -7.71 -3.26
N ASP A 24 -2.08 -6.60 -3.61
CA ASP A 24 -1.47 -5.53 -4.39
C ASP A 24 -0.42 -4.80 -3.55
N LYS A 25 0.82 -4.75 -4.07
CA LYS A 25 1.98 -4.16 -3.41
C LYS A 25 1.80 -2.66 -3.19
N ASP A 26 1.20 -1.95 -4.14
CA ASP A 26 1.02 -0.50 -4.07
C ASP A 26 -0.07 -0.15 -3.07
N TYR A 27 -1.19 -0.88 -3.11
CA TYR A 27 -2.24 -0.75 -2.11
C TYR A 27 -1.71 -1.03 -0.71
N LYS A 28 -0.97 -2.12 -0.54
CA LYS A 28 -0.34 -2.52 0.72
C LYS A 28 0.66 -1.47 1.22
N LYS A 29 1.48 -0.88 0.34
CA LYS A 29 2.44 0.18 0.71
C LYS A 29 1.78 1.50 1.09
N ALA A 30 0.64 1.84 0.47
CA ALA A 30 -0.11 3.04 0.79
C ALA A 30 -0.89 2.93 2.11
N HIS A 31 -1.42 1.73 2.41
CA HIS A 31 -2.29 1.50 3.57
C HIS A 31 -1.56 0.92 4.79
N LEU A 32 -0.36 0.35 4.61
CA LEU A 32 0.53 0.07 5.72
C LEU A 32 1.33 1.33 6.05
N GLY A 33 1.26 1.75 7.32
CA GLY A 33 2.02 2.88 7.86
C GLY A 33 3.55 2.75 7.76
N THR A 34 4.07 1.65 7.21
CA THR A 34 5.50 1.41 6.92
C THR A 34 6.11 2.53 6.09
N ARG A 35 5.34 3.16 5.18
CA ARG A 35 5.82 4.31 4.39
C ARG A 35 6.33 5.47 5.26
N TYR A 36 5.66 5.75 6.38
CA TYR A 36 6.00 6.88 7.25
C TYR A 36 6.93 6.50 8.40
N LYS A 37 7.00 5.21 8.75
CA LYS A 37 7.82 4.71 9.86
C LYS A 37 9.21 4.25 9.44
N ALA A 38 9.38 3.71 8.24
CA ALA A 38 10.65 3.12 7.78
C ALA A 38 11.36 3.95 6.69
N ASN A 39 10.81 5.10 6.28
CA ASN A 39 11.52 5.94 5.32
C ASN A 39 12.53 6.86 6.04
N PRO A 40 13.85 6.69 5.83
CA PRO A 40 14.87 7.53 6.46
C PRO A 40 14.79 9.02 6.06
N PHE A 41 13.96 9.37 5.06
CA PHE A 41 13.73 10.74 4.58
C PHE A 41 12.28 11.24 4.73
N GLY A 42 11.41 10.52 5.44
CA GLY A 42 10.02 10.95 5.65
C GLY A 42 9.25 11.28 4.35
N VAL A 43 8.59 12.43 4.27
CA VAL A 43 7.87 12.90 3.05
C VAL A 43 8.60 14.02 2.31
N HIS A 44 9.85 14.32 2.67
CA HIS A 44 10.53 15.54 2.21
C HIS A 44 11.35 15.31 0.94
N LEU A 45 10.94 15.92 -0.17
CA LEU A 45 11.70 15.96 -1.43
C LEU A 45 13.05 16.70 -1.27
N MET A 46 13.17 17.59 -0.30
CA MET A 46 14.29 18.52 -0.13
C MET A 46 15.51 17.97 0.64
N GLN A 47 15.37 16.88 1.40
CA GLN A 47 16.43 16.41 2.30
C GLN A 47 17.59 15.70 1.58
N LYS A 48 17.34 15.16 0.38
CA LYS A 48 18.35 14.43 -0.42
C LYS A 48 19.56 15.30 -0.79
N GLU A 49 19.31 16.51 -1.30
CA GLU A 49 20.35 17.45 -1.71
C GLU A 49 21.19 17.96 -0.54
N SER A 50 20.57 18.13 0.64
CA SER A 50 21.25 18.63 1.83
C SER A 50 22.25 17.62 2.43
N PHE A 51 21.98 16.32 2.28
CA PHE A 51 22.84 15.26 2.81
C PHE A 51 24.11 15.06 1.96
N LEU A 52 23.96 15.10 0.62
CA LEU A 52 25.10 14.95 -0.30
C LEU A 52 26.12 16.09 -0.17
N LYS A 53 25.66 17.32 0.10
CA LYS A 53 26.54 18.49 0.31
C LYS A 53 27.34 18.45 1.62
N LYS A 54 27.01 17.56 2.55
CA LYS A 54 27.68 17.45 3.86
C LYS A 54 28.75 16.35 3.89
N LEU A 55 28.83 15.55 2.83
CA LEU A 55 29.79 14.44 2.66
C LEU A 55 30.93 14.77 1.67
N VAL A 56 30.89 15.96 1.05
CA VAL A 56 31.99 16.55 0.27
C VAL A 56 32.59 17.67 1.12
#